data_AF-A0A838R9A8-F1
#
_entry.id   AF-A0A838R9A8-F1
#
_cell.length_a   1.000
_cell.length_b   1.000
_cell.length_c   1.000
_cell.angle_alpha   90.00
_cell.angle_beta   90.00
_cell.angle_gamma   90.00
#
_symmetry.space_group_name_H-M   'P 1'
#
loop_
_entity.id
_entity.type
_entity.pdbx_description
1 polymer ?
#
loop_
_entity_poly.entity_id
_entity_poly.type
_entity_poly.pdbx_seq_one_letter_code
_entity_poly.pdbx_strand_id
1 'polypeptide(L)'
;MSYHQTTVSGFPAVSLRSAELEVVAIPSIGMKLSHLRRLRGREWLWHSDQIPLALPRAGASYVETADSGGWDECFPTVGPSPIPSAPLGTPQLPDHGELWSAQWTSSVYELAEGTTLAASARGVMLPYEFHREVTLDRVEPVVRMRYLVRHTGDAPFPYIWSSHPLFNVQPGTVLTLPTVSQVKLDAVHGRDDLSRGDVVSWPGAIGGDPERLLFPADGAWAVKLFADVGPSGRMSLTDPLRGERLDMVVDSQEVPQVGIWINCRGWAPLGRRPYYNLALEPCIGAPDRLEDAVLEWNAARTLQPGEERRWQVEVRLPE
;
A
#
# COMPACT_ATOMS: atom_id res chain seq x y z
N MET A 1 22.04 -19.29 0.65
CA MET A 1 21.93 -17.84 0.86
C MET A 1 20.46 -17.52 1.02
N SER A 2 20.10 -16.74 2.01
CA SER A 2 18.73 -16.33 2.33
C SER A 2 18.23 -15.18 1.44
N TYR A 3 19.05 -14.78 0.47
CA TYR A 3 18.63 -14.01 -0.69
C TYR A 3 19.36 -14.46 -1.95
N HIS A 4 18.81 -14.12 -3.11
CA HIS A 4 19.46 -14.29 -4.41
C HIS A 4 18.99 -13.23 -5.42
N GLN A 5 19.83 -12.95 -6.42
CA GLN A 5 19.44 -12.15 -7.57
C GLN A 5 18.57 -12.99 -8.52
N THR A 6 17.56 -12.36 -9.09
CA THR A 6 16.62 -12.98 -10.04
C THR A 6 16.16 -11.96 -11.07
N THR A 7 15.17 -12.29 -11.88
CA THR A 7 14.57 -11.41 -12.88
C THR A 7 13.05 -11.53 -12.85
N VAL A 8 12.36 -10.39 -12.86
CA VAL A 8 10.90 -10.31 -12.98
C VAL A 8 10.56 -9.50 -14.22
N SER A 9 9.92 -10.13 -15.20
CA SER A 9 9.53 -9.48 -16.47
C SER A 9 10.68 -8.72 -17.17
N GLY A 10 11.90 -9.27 -17.11
CA GLY A 10 13.10 -8.68 -17.70
C GLY A 10 13.85 -7.68 -16.80
N PHE A 11 13.32 -7.33 -15.62
CA PHE A 11 13.98 -6.44 -14.67
C PHE A 11 14.80 -7.21 -13.64
N PRO A 12 16.04 -6.77 -13.33
CA PRO A 12 16.80 -7.29 -12.21
C PRO A 12 16.03 -7.16 -10.90
N ALA A 13 15.98 -8.23 -10.13
CA ALA A 13 15.23 -8.31 -8.90
C ALA A 13 16.03 -9.00 -7.80
N VAL A 14 15.63 -8.78 -6.55
CA VAL A 14 16.19 -9.41 -5.35
C VAL A 14 15.09 -10.24 -4.70
N SER A 15 15.32 -11.55 -4.59
CA SER A 15 14.44 -12.45 -3.83
C SER A 15 15.04 -12.69 -2.45
N LEU A 16 14.33 -12.26 -1.40
CA LEU A 16 14.56 -12.69 -0.02
C LEU A 16 13.77 -13.97 0.21
N ARG A 17 14.42 -15.04 0.67
CA ARG A 17 13.81 -16.36 0.76
C ARG A 17 14.25 -17.13 2.00
N SER A 18 13.27 -17.67 2.73
CA SER A 18 13.44 -18.60 3.84
C SER A 18 13.02 -20.01 3.42
N ALA A 19 12.88 -20.94 4.38
CA ALA A 19 12.36 -22.28 4.12
C ALA A 19 10.87 -22.27 3.75
N GLU A 20 10.13 -21.22 4.13
CA GLU A 20 8.68 -21.15 3.99
C GLU A 20 8.19 -20.00 3.12
N LEU A 21 8.88 -18.86 3.14
CA LEU A 21 8.38 -17.61 2.58
C LEU A 21 9.37 -17.00 1.57
N GLU A 22 8.81 -16.32 0.57
CA GLU A 22 9.57 -15.55 -0.42
C GLU A 22 8.95 -14.16 -0.59
N VAL A 23 9.82 -13.15 -0.62
CA VAL A 23 9.50 -11.78 -1.04
C VAL A 23 10.45 -11.37 -2.16
N VAL A 24 9.92 -10.81 -3.24
CA VAL A 24 10.74 -10.38 -4.38
C VAL A 24 10.58 -8.90 -4.63
N ALA A 25 11.66 -8.14 -4.53
CA ALA A 25 11.70 -6.70 -4.82
C ALA A 25 12.33 -6.40 -6.18
N ILE A 26 11.86 -5.34 -6.84
CA ILE A 26 12.40 -4.83 -8.10
C ILE A 26 13.00 -3.43 -7.85
N PRO A 27 14.32 -3.32 -7.57
CA PRO A 27 14.94 -2.04 -7.23
C PRO A 27 14.72 -0.91 -8.25
N SER A 28 14.72 -1.24 -9.54
CA SER A 28 14.61 -0.26 -10.63
C SER A 28 13.20 0.30 -10.84
N ILE A 29 12.18 -0.22 -10.14
CA ILE A 29 10.79 0.20 -10.25
C ILE A 29 10.31 0.62 -8.87
N GLY A 30 10.80 1.76 -8.36
CA GLY A 30 10.38 2.31 -7.07
C GLY A 30 10.63 1.38 -5.87
N MET A 31 11.56 0.43 -5.98
CA MET A 31 11.74 -0.66 -5.02
C MET A 31 10.47 -1.53 -4.82
N LYS A 32 9.55 -1.59 -5.78
CA LYS A 32 8.30 -2.35 -5.70
C LYS A 32 8.51 -3.79 -5.22
N LEU A 33 7.68 -4.26 -4.28
CA LEU A 33 7.59 -5.71 -4.01
C LEU A 33 6.64 -6.32 -5.03
N SER A 34 7.15 -7.27 -5.81
CA SER A 34 6.41 -7.96 -6.86
C SER A 34 5.77 -9.24 -6.36
N HIS A 35 6.42 -9.96 -5.44
CA HIS A 35 5.91 -11.23 -4.93
C HIS A 35 5.93 -11.27 -3.42
N LEU A 36 4.91 -11.89 -2.84
CA LEU A 36 4.83 -12.23 -1.42
C LEU A 36 4.04 -13.53 -1.30
N ARG A 37 4.73 -14.62 -0.92
CA ARG A 37 4.10 -15.94 -0.90
C ARG A 37 4.79 -16.90 0.04
N ARG A 38 4.04 -17.93 0.47
CA ARG A 38 4.66 -19.18 0.90
C ARG A 38 5.20 -19.93 -0.33
N LEU A 39 6.33 -20.60 -0.21
CA LEU A 39 6.98 -21.31 -1.34
C LEU A 39 6.10 -22.40 -1.97
N ARG A 40 5.16 -22.95 -1.21
CA ARG A 40 4.17 -23.94 -1.67
C ARG A 40 2.72 -23.44 -1.55
N GLY A 41 2.54 -22.13 -1.34
CA GLY A 41 1.25 -21.50 -1.18
C GLY A 41 0.86 -20.64 -2.39
N ARG A 42 -0.16 -19.80 -2.20
CA ARG A 42 -0.61 -18.85 -3.21
C ARG A 42 0.30 -17.64 -3.32
N GLU A 43 0.28 -16.98 -4.48
CA GLU A 43 0.78 -15.61 -4.62
C GLU A 43 -0.25 -14.63 -4.06
N TRP A 44 0.16 -13.80 -3.10
CA TRP A 44 -0.73 -12.82 -2.48
C TRP A 44 -0.82 -11.54 -3.27
N LEU A 45 0.23 -11.11 -3.96
CA LEU A 45 0.21 -9.85 -4.70
C LEU A 45 -0.44 -10.03 -6.08
N TRP A 46 -1.38 -9.14 -6.37
CA TRP A 46 -2.03 -9.04 -7.67
C TRP A 46 -1.06 -8.48 -8.70
N HIS A 47 -1.19 -8.95 -9.93
CA HIS A 47 -0.48 -8.44 -11.08
C HIS A 47 -1.48 -8.17 -12.20
N SER A 48 -1.35 -7.01 -12.83
CA SER A 48 -2.19 -6.65 -13.96
C SER A 48 -1.87 -7.52 -15.17
N ASP A 49 -2.91 -8.04 -15.82
CA ASP A 49 -2.81 -8.71 -17.13
C ASP A 49 -2.82 -7.71 -18.30
N GLN A 50 -2.96 -6.41 -18.01
CA GLN A 50 -3.17 -5.34 -18.99
C GLN A 50 -2.11 -4.24 -18.95
N ILE A 51 -1.47 -4.04 -17.79
CA ILE A 51 -0.41 -3.04 -17.59
C ILE A 51 0.87 -3.79 -17.20
N PRO A 52 1.86 -3.90 -18.11
CA PRO A 52 3.11 -4.57 -17.80
C PRO A 52 3.98 -3.71 -16.86
N LEU A 53 4.92 -4.36 -16.17
CA LEU A 53 5.99 -3.66 -15.48
C LEU A 53 6.79 -2.80 -16.48
N ALA A 54 7.04 -1.55 -16.11
CA ALA A 54 7.80 -0.60 -16.89
C ALA A 54 8.69 0.24 -15.96
N LEU A 55 9.79 0.80 -16.51
CA LEU A 55 10.54 1.80 -15.77
C LEU A 55 9.65 3.01 -15.48
N PRO A 56 9.53 3.42 -14.22
CA PRO A 56 8.62 4.49 -13.85
C PRO A 56 9.15 5.84 -14.37
N ARG A 57 8.23 6.77 -14.60
CA ARG A 57 8.55 8.13 -15.03
C ARG A 57 7.97 9.11 -14.03
N ALA A 58 8.81 9.97 -13.46
CA ALA A 58 8.37 10.99 -12.52
C ALA A 58 7.27 11.87 -13.13
N GLY A 59 6.17 12.06 -12.38
CA GLY A 59 5.02 12.86 -12.81
C GLY A 59 4.10 12.20 -13.85
N ALA A 60 4.38 10.96 -14.30
CA ALA A 60 3.43 10.21 -15.11
C ALA A 60 2.23 9.77 -14.27
N SER A 61 1.09 9.47 -14.91
CA SER A 61 -0.05 8.87 -14.23
C SER A 61 0.30 7.44 -13.79
N TYR A 62 0.14 7.16 -12.50
CA TYR A 62 0.33 5.82 -11.95
C TYR A 62 -0.72 4.87 -12.52
N VAL A 63 -1.99 5.28 -12.50
CA VAL A 63 -3.10 4.44 -12.96
C VAL A 63 -2.98 4.05 -14.44
N GLU A 64 -2.42 4.92 -15.29
CA GLU A 64 -2.23 4.61 -16.71
C GLU A 64 -0.96 3.79 -17.01
N THR A 65 0.13 4.00 -16.24
CA THR A 65 1.47 3.54 -16.63
C THR A 65 2.13 2.57 -15.66
N ALA A 66 1.68 2.49 -14.42
CA ALA A 66 2.38 1.81 -13.33
C ALA A 66 1.51 0.92 -12.44
N ASP A 67 0.17 0.97 -12.58
CA ASP A 67 -0.82 0.10 -11.93
C ASP A 67 -0.77 -1.35 -12.46
N SER A 68 0.43 -1.91 -12.37
CA SER A 68 0.89 -3.21 -12.82
C SER A 68 0.74 -4.28 -11.74
N GLY A 69 0.31 -3.88 -10.53
CA GLY A 69 0.26 -4.73 -9.36
C GLY A 69 1.49 -4.65 -8.45
N GLY A 70 1.58 -5.59 -7.52
CA GLY A 70 2.62 -5.62 -6.49
C GLY A 70 2.34 -4.69 -5.33
N TRP A 71 3.41 -4.15 -4.74
CA TRP A 71 3.39 -3.30 -3.56
C TRP A 71 4.29 -2.10 -3.75
N ASP A 72 3.69 -0.92 -3.82
CA ASP A 72 4.38 0.38 -3.92
C ASP A 72 4.31 1.18 -2.61
N GLU A 73 5.13 2.21 -2.53
CA GLU A 73 5.08 3.21 -1.46
C GLU A 73 4.53 4.52 -2.01
N CYS A 74 3.55 5.10 -1.33
CA CYS A 74 3.00 6.41 -1.66
C CYS A 74 3.38 7.43 -0.59
N PHE A 75 4.09 8.48 -1.00
CA PHE A 75 4.47 9.61 -0.16
C PHE A 75 4.83 10.79 -1.05
N PRO A 76 4.45 12.04 -0.73
CA PRO A 76 3.70 12.50 0.44
C PRO A 76 2.17 12.55 0.22
N THR A 77 1.68 11.96 -0.87
CA THR A 77 0.27 11.90 -1.29
C THR A 77 0.00 10.55 -1.99
N VAL A 78 -1.26 10.16 -2.15
CA VAL A 78 -1.67 9.03 -3.01
C VAL A 78 -2.34 9.55 -4.29
N GLY A 79 -3.34 10.41 -4.18
CA GLY A 79 -3.89 11.13 -5.33
C GLY A 79 -3.01 12.33 -5.71
N PRO A 80 -3.00 12.75 -6.99
CA PRO A 80 -2.37 14.00 -7.37
C PRO A 80 -2.99 15.15 -6.59
N SER A 81 -2.14 16.02 -6.02
CA SER A 81 -2.59 17.02 -5.06
C SER A 81 -1.75 18.28 -5.14
N PRO A 82 -2.32 19.49 -5.08
CA PRO A 82 -1.53 20.66 -4.74
C PRO A 82 -0.91 20.48 -3.35
N ILE A 83 0.21 21.17 -3.10
CA ILE A 83 0.79 21.26 -1.76
C ILE A 83 -0.02 22.30 -0.98
N PRO A 84 -0.66 21.93 0.14
CA PRO A 84 -1.47 22.86 0.92
C PRO A 84 -0.66 24.10 1.33
N SER A 85 -1.26 25.28 1.15
CA SER A 85 -0.65 26.58 1.44
C SER A 85 0.60 26.94 0.62
N ALA A 86 0.94 26.19 -0.43
CA ALA A 86 2.02 26.57 -1.34
C ALA A 86 1.64 27.79 -2.21
N PRO A 87 2.62 28.58 -2.67
CA PRO A 87 2.38 29.69 -3.60
C PRO A 87 1.63 29.28 -4.87
N LEU A 88 0.85 30.21 -5.42
CA LEU A 88 0.18 30.01 -6.71
C LEU A 88 1.22 29.70 -7.80
N GLY A 89 0.99 28.64 -8.57
CA GLY A 89 1.90 28.19 -9.62
C GLY A 89 2.95 27.16 -9.17
N THR A 90 3.01 26.80 -7.89
CA THR A 90 3.79 25.64 -7.43
C THR A 90 3.26 24.36 -8.11
N PRO A 91 4.14 23.51 -8.70
CA PRO A 91 3.73 22.24 -9.27
C PRO A 91 3.00 21.36 -8.25
N GLN A 92 2.00 20.59 -8.71
CA GLN A 92 1.28 19.64 -7.88
C GLN A 92 2.15 18.42 -7.57
N LEU A 93 1.94 17.84 -6.39
CA LEU A 93 2.47 16.53 -6.03
C LEU A 93 1.92 15.48 -7.02
N PRO A 94 2.77 14.56 -7.49
CA PRO A 94 2.41 13.60 -8.52
C PRO A 94 1.42 12.55 -8.02
N ASP A 95 0.72 11.93 -8.96
CA ASP A 95 -0.10 10.74 -8.75
C ASP A 95 0.73 9.63 -8.09
N HIS A 96 0.22 9.07 -6.99
CA HIS A 96 0.84 8.12 -6.07
C HIS A 96 2.11 8.63 -5.35
N GLY A 97 2.35 9.94 -5.35
CA GLY A 97 3.50 10.55 -4.72
C GLY A 97 4.81 10.27 -5.47
N GLU A 98 5.92 10.55 -4.83
CA GLU A 98 7.23 10.55 -5.49
C GLU A 98 7.90 9.17 -5.48
N LEU A 99 7.62 8.34 -4.46
CA LEU A 99 8.42 7.15 -4.14
C LEU A 99 8.31 6.02 -5.18
N TRP A 100 7.13 5.79 -5.77
CA TRP A 100 6.94 4.72 -6.78
C TRP A 100 7.77 4.95 -8.05
N SER A 101 8.11 6.21 -8.33
CA SER A 101 8.92 6.61 -9.48
C SER A 101 10.33 7.07 -9.14
N ALA A 102 10.66 7.11 -7.85
CA ALA A 102 11.96 7.53 -7.37
C ALA A 102 13.05 6.51 -7.73
N GLN A 103 14.29 7.02 -7.80
CA GLN A 103 15.48 6.17 -7.81
C GLN A 103 15.84 5.79 -6.39
N TRP A 104 15.94 4.49 -6.15
CA TRP A 104 16.30 3.94 -4.85
C TRP A 104 17.73 3.42 -4.87
N THR A 105 18.49 3.75 -3.83
CA THR A 105 19.71 3.01 -3.48
C THR A 105 19.35 1.88 -2.55
N SER A 106 19.94 0.70 -2.74
CA SER A 106 19.65 -0.46 -1.88
C SER A 106 20.84 -1.35 -1.63
N SER A 107 20.78 -2.08 -0.53
CA SER A 107 21.72 -3.12 -0.14
C SER A 107 20.98 -4.26 0.57
N VAL A 108 21.58 -5.45 0.53
CA VAL A 108 21.08 -6.60 1.28
C VAL A 108 22.13 -6.99 2.30
N TYR A 109 21.70 -7.23 3.54
CA TYR A 109 22.57 -7.69 4.61
C TYR A 109 21.82 -8.63 5.56
N GLU A 110 22.58 -9.39 6.34
CA GLU A 110 22.04 -10.29 7.36
C GLU A 110 22.04 -9.58 8.73
N LEU A 111 20.93 -9.67 9.44
CA LEU A 111 20.80 -9.29 10.84
C LEU A 111 20.58 -10.54 11.70
N ALA A 112 20.59 -10.39 13.03
CA ALA A 112 20.29 -11.49 13.93
C ALA A 112 18.86 -12.02 13.72
N GLU A 113 17.91 -11.13 13.45
CA GLU A 113 16.50 -11.45 13.21
C GLU A 113 16.20 -12.04 11.82
N GLY A 114 17.07 -11.84 10.83
CA GLY A 114 16.82 -12.28 9.46
C GLY A 114 17.52 -11.49 8.37
N THR A 115 17.16 -11.77 7.13
CA THR A 115 17.77 -11.14 5.94
C THR A 115 17.03 -9.86 5.58
N THR A 116 17.75 -8.76 5.45
CA THR A 116 17.17 -7.44 5.26
C THR A 116 17.59 -6.82 3.93
N LEU A 117 16.60 -6.40 3.13
CA LEU A 117 16.78 -5.48 2.01
C LEU A 117 16.52 -4.06 2.52
N ALA A 118 17.57 -3.27 2.66
CA ALA A 118 17.47 -1.86 3.02
C ALA A 118 17.53 -1.00 1.76
N ALA A 119 16.68 0.03 1.71
CA ALA A 119 16.65 0.95 0.60
C ALA A 119 16.36 2.38 1.07
N SER A 120 16.85 3.37 0.32
CA SER A 120 16.50 4.77 0.52
C SER A 120 16.30 5.52 -0.78
N ALA A 121 15.46 6.55 -0.71
CA ALA A 121 15.17 7.50 -1.78
C ALA A 121 15.09 8.92 -1.20
N ARG A 122 15.33 9.93 -2.04
CA ARG A 122 15.21 11.35 -1.67
C ARG A 122 14.01 11.96 -2.39
N GLY A 123 13.26 12.79 -1.67
CA GLY A 123 12.22 13.62 -2.28
C GLY A 123 12.83 14.65 -3.23
N VAL A 124 12.10 14.96 -4.31
CA VAL A 124 12.48 15.97 -5.29
C VAL A 124 11.65 17.23 -5.09
N MET A 125 10.34 17.08 -4.86
CA MET A 125 9.41 18.18 -4.64
C MET A 125 9.40 18.66 -3.19
N LEU A 126 9.52 17.73 -2.24
CA LEU A 126 9.63 18.05 -0.81
C LEU A 126 10.99 17.60 -0.25
N PRO A 127 11.58 18.35 0.71
CA PRO A 127 12.91 18.07 1.21
C PRO A 127 12.88 16.97 2.28
N TYR A 128 12.91 15.71 1.85
CA TYR A 128 13.03 14.55 2.74
C TYR A 128 13.94 13.45 2.21
N GLU A 129 14.36 12.58 3.11
CA GLU A 129 14.92 11.28 2.82
C GLU A 129 14.00 10.20 3.41
N PHE A 130 13.66 9.20 2.60
CA PHE A 130 12.81 8.08 2.99
C PHE A 130 13.61 6.80 2.95
N HIS A 131 13.52 6.01 4.01
CA HIS A 131 14.18 4.73 4.17
C HIS A 131 13.13 3.65 4.39
N ARG A 132 13.35 2.51 3.76
CA ARG A 132 12.56 1.29 3.97
C ARG A 132 13.48 0.10 4.12
N GLU A 133 13.26 -0.68 5.16
CA GLU A 133 13.89 -1.97 5.35
C GLU A 133 12.83 -3.06 5.24
N VAL A 134 13.08 -4.08 4.43
CA VAL A 134 12.24 -5.28 4.32
C VAL A 134 13.04 -6.44 4.86
N THR A 135 12.70 -6.90 6.05
CA THR A 135 13.37 -8.00 6.75
C THR A 135 12.51 -9.25 6.67
N LEU A 136 13.05 -10.30 6.07
CA LEU A 136 12.50 -11.64 6.13
C LEU A 136 12.98 -12.32 7.41
N ASP A 137 12.04 -12.65 8.30
CA ASP A 137 12.35 -13.32 9.56
C ASP A 137 13.04 -14.68 9.32
N ARG A 138 13.99 -14.99 10.20
CA ARG A 138 14.83 -16.19 10.09
C ARG A 138 14.08 -17.48 10.40
N VAL A 139 13.06 -17.43 11.26
CA VAL A 139 12.38 -18.59 11.85
C VAL A 139 10.89 -18.58 11.53
N GLU A 140 10.23 -17.44 11.71
CA GLU A 140 8.79 -17.30 11.53
C GLU A 140 8.44 -16.91 10.09
N PRO A 141 7.24 -17.24 9.59
CA PRO A 141 6.75 -16.82 8.27
C PRO A 141 6.30 -15.34 8.30
N VAL A 142 7.25 -14.45 8.61
CA VAL A 142 7.02 -13.04 8.87
C VAL A 142 7.95 -12.16 8.01
N VAL A 143 7.37 -11.10 7.44
CA VAL A 143 8.09 -10.02 6.77
C VAL A 143 7.87 -8.76 7.59
N ARG A 144 8.95 -8.14 8.06
CA ARG A 144 8.89 -6.87 8.78
C ARG A 144 9.35 -5.75 7.87
N MET A 145 8.51 -4.74 7.74
CA MET A 145 8.84 -3.52 7.02
C MET A 145 9.01 -2.39 8.03
N ARG A 146 10.21 -1.85 8.12
CA ARG A 146 10.53 -0.71 8.97
C ARG A 146 10.76 0.51 8.10
N TYR A 147 10.17 1.62 8.52
CA TYR A 147 10.16 2.85 7.76
C TYR A 147 10.78 3.98 8.57
N LEU A 148 11.45 4.89 7.87
CA LEU A 148 11.90 6.15 8.41
C LEU A 148 11.75 7.25 7.36
N VAL A 149 11.15 8.37 7.74
CA VAL A 149 11.24 9.62 6.96
C VAL A 149 11.97 10.66 7.79
N ARG A 150 12.89 11.36 7.15
CA ARG A 150 13.64 12.46 7.73
C ARG A 150 13.43 13.73 6.93
N HIS A 151 13.12 14.82 7.60
CA HIS A 151 13.11 16.16 6.99
C HIS A 151 14.53 16.66 6.75
N THR A 152 14.82 17.15 5.55
CA THR A 152 16.16 17.61 5.14
C THR A 152 16.20 19.08 4.74
N GLY A 153 15.11 19.83 4.94
CA GLY A 153 15.00 21.25 4.64
C GLY A 153 14.80 22.12 5.88
N ASP A 154 14.20 23.29 5.68
CA ASP A 154 14.05 24.34 6.70
C ASP A 154 12.60 24.79 6.95
N ALA A 155 11.64 24.38 6.11
CA ALA A 155 10.21 24.68 6.27
C ALA A 155 9.37 23.41 6.50
N PRO A 156 8.44 23.40 7.46
CA PRO A 156 7.57 22.24 7.68
C PRO A 156 6.67 22.01 6.47
N PHE A 157 6.32 20.75 6.21
CA PHE A 157 5.37 20.40 5.16
C PHE A 157 4.38 19.32 5.63
N PRO A 158 3.12 19.36 5.16
CA PRO A 158 2.17 18.30 5.42
C PRO A 158 2.48 17.07 4.57
N TYR A 159 2.13 15.88 5.08
CA TYR A 159 2.25 14.64 4.34
C TYR A 159 1.16 13.64 4.75
N ILE A 160 0.88 12.73 3.83
CA ILE A 160 0.34 11.41 4.13
C ILE A 160 1.33 10.35 3.63
N TRP A 161 1.26 9.16 4.21
CA TRP A 161 1.97 7.99 3.72
C TRP A 161 0.96 6.85 3.55
N SER A 162 1.04 6.12 2.45
CA SER A 162 0.26 4.90 2.27
C SER A 162 1.17 3.77 1.79
N SER A 163 1.11 2.65 2.51
CA SER A 163 1.65 1.38 2.00
C SER A 163 0.65 0.84 0.98
N HIS A 164 1.03 0.66 -0.29
CA HIS A 164 0.09 0.38 -1.38
C HIS A 164 0.24 -1.04 -1.96
N PRO A 165 -0.04 -2.12 -1.20
CA PRO A 165 -0.12 -3.47 -1.74
C PRO A 165 -1.43 -3.70 -2.47
N LEU A 166 -1.34 -4.21 -3.69
CA LEU A 166 -2.45 -4.75 -4.44
C LEU A 166 -2.48 -6.27 -4.24
N PHE A 167 -3.53 -6.77 -3.62
CA PHE A 167 -3.74 -8.18 -3.30
C PHE A 167 -4.56 -8.91 -4.36
N ASN A 168 -4.09 -10.09 -4.71
CA ASN A 168 -4.73 -11.05 -5.59
C ASN A 168 -5.87 -11.74 -4.83
N VAL A 169 -7.01 -11.08 -4.71
CA VAL A 169 -8.22 -11.63 -4.11
C VAL A 169 -9.01 -12.44 -5.12
N GLN A 170 -9.81 -13.39 -4.65
CA GLN A 170 -10.69 -14.20 -5.49
C GLN A 170 -12.10 -14.27 -4.87
N PRO A 171 -13.13 -14.66 -5.63
CA PRO A 171 -14.45 -14.91 -5.06
C PRO A 171 -14.38 -15.83 -3.85
N GLY A 172 -14.98 -15.39 -2.74
CA GLY A 172 -14.95 -16.05 -1.44
C GLY A 172 -13.79 -15.64 -0.53
N THR A 173 -12.77 -14.90 -1.01
CA THR A 173 -11.74 -14.34 -0.12
C THR A 173 -12.39 -13.56 1.01
N VAL A 174 -11.92 -13.79 2.23
CA VAL A 174 -12.46 -13.14 3.43
C VAL A 174 -11.52 -12.02 3.87
N LEU A 175 -12.04 -10.80 3.94
CA LEU A 175 -11.37 -9.66 4.56
C LEU A 175 -11.95 -9.42 5.96
N THR A 176 -11.08 -9.38 6.97
CA THR A 176 -11.44 -9.11 8.36
C THR A 176 -10.63 -7.94 8.91
N LEU A 177 -11.33 -6.98 9.53
CA LEU A 177 -10.75 -5.83 10.23
C LEU A 177 -11.30 -5.82 11.66
N PRO A 178 -10.71 -6.61 12.58
CA PRO A 178 -11.22 -6.74 13.94
C PRO A 178 -11.13 -5.37 14.61
N THR A 179 -12.26 -4.81 15.05
CA THR A 179 -12.44 -3.46 15.66
C THR A 179 -12.87 -2.33 14.73
N VAL A 180 -12.84 -2.51 13.40
CA VAL A 180 -13.43 -1.51 12.48
C VAL A 180 -14.94 -1.72 12.42
N SER A 181 -15.71 -0.66 12.70
CA SER A 181 -17.18 -0.68 12.69
C SER A 181 -17.80 0.36 11.74
N GLN A 182 -17.03 1.36 11.32
CA GLN A 182 -17.44 2.36 10.36
C GLN A 182 -16.30 2.69 9.40
N VAL A 183 -16.66 3.12 8.20
CA VAL A 183 -15.75 3.55 7.15
C VAL A 183 -16.26 4.83 6.52
N LYS A 184 -15.35 5.67 6.03
CA LYS A 184 -15.67 6.87 5.24
C LYS A 184 -15.28 6.66 3.78
N LEU A 185 -16.18 6.94 2.85
CA LEU A 185 -15.98 6.69 1.42
C LEU A 185 -15.25 7.86 0.76
N ASP A 186 -14.30 7.54 -0.13
CA ASP A 186 -13.58 8.51 -0.95
C ASP A 186 -13.83 8.35 -2.46
N ALA A 187 -14.18 7.13 -2.91
CA ALA A 187 -14.59 6.90 -4.30
C ALA A 187 -15.65 5.79 -4.38
N VAL A 188 -16.58 5.94 -5.32
CA VAL A 188 -17.66 4.97 -5.59
C VAL A 188 -17.86 4.81 -7.09
N HIS A 189 -17.89 3.58 -7.56
CA HIS A 189 -18.14 3.21 -8.95
C HIS A 189 -19.16 2.06 -9.00
N GLY A 190 -20.18 2.20 -9.85
CA GLY A 190 -21.16 1.13 -10.08
C GLY A 190 -22.15 0.88 -8.92
N ARG A 191 -22.31 1.84 -8.01
CA ARG A 191 -23.29 1.81 -6.92
C ARG A 191 -24.04 3.13 -6.83
N ASP A 192 -25.36 3.04 -6.72
CA ASP A 192 -26.26 4.20 -6.60
C ASP A 192 -26.70 4.47 -5.15
N ASP A 193 -26.40 3.53 -4.24
CA ASP A 193 -26.78 3.58 -2.83
C ASP A 193 -25.70 4.17 -1.91
N LEU A 194 -24.53 4.51 -2.48
CA LEU A 194 -23.37 5.04 -1.78
C LEU A 194 -22.79 6.24 -2.54
N SER A 195 -22.23 7.20 -1.79
CA SER A 195 -21.62 8.42 -2.34
C SER A 195 -20.28 8.72 -1.67
N ARG A 196 -19.41 9.45 -2.38
CA ARG A 196 -18.18 10.01 -1.81
C ARG A 196 -18.52 10.88 -0.60
N GLY A 197 -17.79 10.69 0.50
CA GLY A 197 -17.99 11.41 1.76
C GLY A 197 -18.92 10.72 2.75
N ASP A 198 -19.68 9.72 2.32
CA ASP A 198 -20.55 8.95 3.22
C ASP A 198 -19.75 8.28 4.33
N VAL A 199 -20.31 8.25 5.54
CA VAL A 199 -19.83 7.46 6.67
C VAL A 199 -20.84 6.34 6.91
N VAL A 200 -20.40 5.10 6.76
CA VAL A 200 -21.28 3.93 6.75
C VAL A 200 -20.74 2.81 7.63
N SER A 201 -21.61 1.86 8.01
CA SER A 201 -21.22 0.71 8.81
C SER A 201 -20.33 -0.25 8.02
N TRP A 202 -19.26 -0.71 8.65
CA TRP A 202 -18.36 -1.71 8.10
C TRP A 202 -18.67 -3.11 8.66
N PRO A 203 -18.61 -4.17 7.82
CA PRO A 203 -18.64 -4.14 6.35
C PRO A 203 -20.09 -4.15 5.81
N GLY A 204 -21.10 -3.99 6.67
CA GLY A 204 -22.52 -4.14 6.31
C GLY A 204 -22.98 -3.29 5.13
N ALA A 205 -22.61 -2.01 5.08
CA ALA A 205 -23.03 -1.11 4.00
C ALA A 205 -22.45 -1.49 2.63
N ILE A 206 -21.34 -2.23 2.60
CA ILE A 206 -20.74 -2.74 1.37
C ILE A 206 -21.11 -4.19 1.07
N GLY A 207 -22.07 -4.77 1.80
CA GLY A 207 -22.58 -6.12 1.56
C GLY A 207 -21.85 -7.24 2.32
N GLY A 208 -21.08 -6.91 3.36
CA GLY A 208 -20.47 -7.89 4.26
C GLY A 208 -21.35 -8.25 5.46
N ASP A 209 -20.98 -9.34 6.14
CA ASP A 209 -21.55 -9.71 7.44
C ASP A 209 -20.84 -8.94 8.57
N PRO A 210 -21.43 -8.80 9.78
CA PRO A 210 -20.87 -7.95 10.85
C PRO A 210 -19.39 -8.13 11.19
N GLU A 211 -18.82 -9.31 10.94
CA GLU A 211 -17.43 -9.62 11.27
C GLU A 211 -16.48 -9.58 10.06
N ARG A 212 -17.00 -9.67 8.83
CA ARG A 212 -16.17 -9.95 7.65
C ARG A 212 -16.83 -9.58 6.33
N LEU A 213 -16.00 -9.17 5.38
CA LEU A 213 -16.39 -9.05 3.98
C LEU A 213 -15.99 -10.32 3.23
N LEU A 214 -16.94 -10.95 2.55
CA LEU A 214 -16.65 -11.98 1.55
C LEU A 214 -16.63 -11.35 0.17
N PHE A 215 -15.54 -11.56 -0.56
CA PHE A 215 -15.40 -11.07 -1.93
C PHE A 215 -16.42 -11.76 -2.86
N PRO A 216 -17.30 -11.01 -3.55
CA PRO A 216 -18.35 -11.60 -4.37
C PRO A 216 -17.80 -12.18 -5.68
N ALA A 217 -18.53 -13.10 -6.31
CA ALA A 217 -18.14 -13.67 -7.61
C ALA A 217 -18.05 -12.62 -8.72
N ASP A 218 -19.00 -11.68 -8.71
CA ASP A 218 -19.02 -10.49 -9.53
C ASP A 218 -19.74 -9.38 -8.75
N GLY A 219 -19.32 -8.14 -8.97
CA GLY A 219 -19.92 -6.97 -8.35
C GLY A 219 -20.28 -5.88 -9.35
N ALA A 220 -19.50 -5.73 -10.42
CA ALA A 220 -19.53 -4.57 -11.32
C ALA A 220 -19.42 -3.22 -10.58
N TRP A 221 -18.80 -3.22 -9.40
CA TRP A 221 -18.58 -2.03 -8.56
C TRP A 221 -17.15 -1.98 -8.02
N ALA A 222 -16.73 -0.76 -7.68
CA ALA A 222 -15.49 -0.51 -6.96
C ALA A 222 -15.68 0.63 -5.97
N VAL A 223 -15.05 0.55 -4.80
CA VAL A 223 -15.10 1.61 -3.78
C VAL A 223 -13.73 1.82 -3.15
N LYS A 224 -13.36 3.10 -2.94
CA LYS A 224 -12.26 3.50 -2.05
C LYS A 224 -12.87 3.99 -0.75
N LEU A 225 -12.37 3.48 0.37
CA LEU A 225 -12.84 3.85 1.70
C LEU A 225 -11.68 3.84 2.71
N PHE A 226 -11.89 4.50 3.83
CA PHE A 226 -10.91 4.64 4.91
C PHE A 226 -11.53 4.33 6.26
N ALA A 227 -10.74 3.75 7.15
CA ALA A 227 -11.07 3.56 8.55
C ALA A 227 -9.86 3.85 9.44
N ASP A 228 -10.11 4.16 10.72
CA ASP A 228 -9.09 3.96 11.74
C ASP A 228 -8.95 2.44 12.00
N VAL A 229 -7.72 1.93 12.03
CA VAL A 229 -7.45 0.48 12.20
C VAL A 229 -7.87 -0.05 13.58
N GLY A 230 -8.12 0.86 14.53
CA GLY A 230 -8.50 0.55 15.90
C GLY A 230 -7.39 -0.14 16.69
N PRO A 231 -7.66 -0.49 17.95
CA PRO A 231 -6.65 -1.00 18.87
C PRO A 231 -6.08 -2.38 18.48
N SER A 232 -6.70 -3.10 17.53
CA SER A 232 -6.13 -4.36 17.04
C SER A 232 -4.96 -4.13 16.10
N GLY A 233 -4.95 -3.03 15.34
CA GLY A 233 -3.98 -2.74 14.29
C GLY A 233 -3.88 -3.83 13.22
N ARG A 234 -4.84 -4.77 13.15
CA ARG A 234 -4.75 -5.97 12.33
C ARG A 234 -5.70 -5.92 11.14
N MET A 235 -5.19 -6.25 9.97
CA MET A 235 -5.97 -6.47 8.75
C MET A 235 -5.66 -7.87 8.21
N SER A 236 -6.69 -8.69 7.99
CA SER A 236 -6.51 -10.11 7.66
C SER A 236 -7.21 -10.50 6.37
N LEU A 237 -6.52 -11.25 5.51
CA LEU A 237 -7.07 -11.91 4.32
C LEU A 237 -7.01 -13.42 4.50
N THR A 238 -8.09 -14.12 4.19
CA THR A 238 -8.14 -15.59 4.18
C THR A 238 -8.54 -16.09 2.79
N ASP A 239 -7.71 -16.97 2.23
CA ASP A 239 -7.96 -17.65 0.97
C ASP A 239 -9.10 -18.67 1.11
N PRO A 240 -10.11 -18.64 0.22
CA PRO A 240 -11.28 -19.49 0.36
C PRO A 240 -11.04 -20.95 -0.05
N LEU A 241 -9.95 -21.23 -0.78
CA LEU A 241 -9.70 -22.57 -1.33
C LEU A 241 -8.89 -23.42 -0.35
N ARG A 242 -7.81 -22.86 0.20
CA ARG A 242 -6.86 -23.57 1.08
C ARG A 242 -6.91 -23.09 2.53
N GLY A 243 -7.62 -22.01 2.82
CA GLY A 243 -7.62 -21.40 4.15
C GLY A 243 -6.32 -20.68 4.50
N GLU A 244 -5.39 -20.51 3.54
CA GLU A 244 -4.16 -19.75 3.75
C GLU A 244 -4.52 -18.33 4.18
N ARG A 245 -3.86 -17.83 5.23
CA ARG A 245 -4.11 -16.51 5.79
C ARG A 245 -2.89 -15.60 5.63
N LEU A 246 -3.16 -14.31 5.41
CA LEU A 246 -2.19 -13.23 5.49
C LEU A 246 -2.72 -12.20 6.49
N ASP A 247 -1.92 -11.85 7.47
CA ASP A 247 -2.20 -10.78 8.43
C ASP A 247 -1.21 -9.63 8.22
N MET A 248 -1.71 -8.43 8.02
CA MET A 248 -0.95 -7.19 8.17
C MET A 248 -1.21 -6.64 9.58
N VAL A 249 -0.15 -6.28 10.29
CA VAL A 249 -0.22 -5.80 11.67
C VAL A 249 0.59 -4.51 11.80
N VAL A 250 -0.02 -3.50 12.39
CA VAL A 250 0.60 -2.21 12.68
C VAL A 250 0.35 -1.78 14.12
N ASP A 251 1.19 -0.88 14.64
CA ASP A 251 0.85 -0.11 15.83
C ASP A 251 -0.11 1.01 15.41
N SER A 252 -1.35 0.98 15.91
CA SER A 252 -2.38 1.98 15.58
C SER A 252 -2.02 3.41 16.05
N GLN A 253 -1.04 3.58 16.94
CA GLN A 253 -0.55 4.90 17.32
C GLN A 253 0.42 5.49 16.28
N GLU A 254 1.16 4.64 15.58
CA GLU A 254 2.11 5.03 14.53
C GLU A 254 1.44 5.08 13.15
N VAL A 255 0.62 4.07 12.84
CA VAL A 255 -0.12 3.90 11.57
C VAL A 255 -1.61 3.79 11.91
N PRO A 256 -2.32 4.92 12.04
CA PRO A 256 -3.67 4.93 12.61
C PRO A 256 -4.76 4.54 11.61
N GLN A 257 -4.52 4.71 10.31
CA GLN A 257 -5.54 4.51 9.29
C GLN A 257 -5.25 3.31 8.38
N VAL A 258 -6.30 2.83 7.73
CA VAL A 258 -6.22 1.92 6.59
C VAL A 258 -7.06 2.47 5.45
N GLY A 259 -6.43 2.64 4.28
CA GLY A 259 -7.10 2.82 2.99
C GLY A 259 -7.47 1.46 2.40
N ILE A 260 -8.67 1.34 1.84
CA ILE A 260 -9.16 0.08 1.28
C ILE A 260 -9.78 0.38 -0.08
N TRP A 261 -9.17 -0.15 -1.12
CA TRP A 261 -9.73 -0.17 -2.47
C TRP A 261 -10.29 -1.56 -2.74
N ILE A 262 -11.60 -1.67 -2.86
CA ILE A 262 -12.26 -2.93 -3.19
C ILE A 262 -12.76 -2.81 -4.62
N ASN A 263 -12.18 -3.58 -5.54
CA ASN A 263 -12.59 -3.59 -6.93
C ASN A 263 -13.14 -4.95 -7.32
N CYS A 264 -14.46 -5.02 -7.49
CA CYS A 264 -15.17 -6.22 -7.91
C CYS A 264 -15.61 -6.06 -9.36
N ARG A 265 -14.67 -5.74 -10.26
CA ARG A 265 -14.90 -5.45 -11.70
C ARG A 265 -15.72 -4.19 -11.96
N GLY A 266 -15.67 -3.20 -11.07
CA GLY A 266 -16.35 -1.91 -11.31
C GLY A 266 -15.47 -0.83 -11.90
N TRP A 267 -14.15 -0.96 -11.81
CA TRP A 267 -13.25 0.10 -12.25
C TRP A 267 -11.96 -0.43 -12.88
N ALA A 268 -11.47 0.31 -13.87
CA ALA A 268 -10.11 0.26 -14.38
C ALA A 268 -9.80 1.61 -15.06
N PRO A 269 -8.52 1.91 -15.31
CA PRO A 269 -8.13 3.03 -16.16
C PRO A 269 -8.85 2.98 -17.52
N LEU A 270 -9.04 4.16 -18.13
CA LEU A 270 -9.79 4.29 -19.38
C LEU A 270 -9.24 3.36 -20.47
N GLY A 271 -10.14 2.65 -21.15
CA GLY A 271 -9.78 1.72 -22.23
C GLY A 271 -9.27 0.36 -21.76
N ARG A 272 -9.35 0.05 -20.46
CA ARG A 272 -9.01 -1.26 -19.88
C ARG A 272 -10.25 -1.99 -19.36
N ARG A 273 -10.13 -3.31 -19.22
CA ARG A 273 -11.13 -4.15 -18.55
C ARG A 273 -11.05 -3.92 -17.05
N PRO A 274 -12.20 -3.69 -16.37
CA PRO A 274 -12.26 -3.56 -14.92
C PRO A 274 -11.55 -4.68 -14.17
N TYR A 275 -10.75 -4.30 -13.17
CA TYR A 275 -9.93 -5.24 -12.41
C TYR A 275 -10.74 -5.98 -11.36
N TYR A 276 -10.18 -7.08 -10.87
CA TYR A 276 -10.65 -7.75 -9.66
C TYR A 276 -9.46 -7.86 -8.71
N ASN A 277 -9.36 -6.90 -7.80
CA ASN A 277 -8.22 -6.75 -6.90
C ASN A 277 -8.64 -6.00 -5.62
N LEU A 278 -7.75 -5.99 -4.65
CA LEU A 278 -7.90 -5.27 -3.39
C LEU A 278 -6.64 -4.46 -3.12
N ALA A 279 -6.74 -3.17 -2.84
CA ALA A 279 -5.67 -2.48 -2.11
C ALA A 279 -6.04 -2.46 -0.63
N LEU A 280 -5.13 -2.90 0.23
CA LEU A 280 -5.31 -2.91 1.68
C LEU A 280 -4.12 -2.21 2.31
N GLU A 281 -4.33 -0.93 2.64
CA GLU A 281 -3.26 0.05 2.71
C GLU A 281 -3.15 0.65 4.11
N PRO A 282 -2.32 0.10 5.02
CA PRO A 282 -1.98 0.80 6.24
C PRO A 282 -1.37 2.17 5.90
N CYS A 283 -1.90 3.22 6.50
CA CYS A 283 -1.55 4.58 6.14
C CYS A 283 -1.48 5.54 7.34
N ILE A 284 -0.73 6.62 7.13
CA ILE A 284 -0.65 7.78 8.01
C ILE A 284 -1.35 8.92 7.26
N GLY A 285 -2.54 9.26 7.74
CA GLY A 285 -3.44 10.23 7.12
C GLY A 285 -4.36 9.63 6.06
N ALA A 286 -5.42 10.38 5.75
CA ALA A 286 -6.48 10.05 4.81
C ALA A 286 -7.22 11.33 4.41
N PRO A 287 -7.86 11.41 3.22
CA PRO A 287 -7.97 10.37 2.21
C PRO A 287 -6.78 10.42 1.23
N ASP A 288 -6.93 9.91 0.01
CA ASP A 288 -5.82 9.74 -0.94
C ASP A 288 -5.16 11.08 -1.34
N ARG A 289 -5.91 12.18 -1.41
CA ARG A 289 -5.37 13.51 -1.75
C ARG A 289 -4.88 14.24 -0.49
N LEU A 290 -3.62 14.69 -0.50
CA LEU A 290 -3.04 15.45 0.62
C LEU A 290 -3.82 16.73 0.97
N GLU A 291 -4.32 17.45 -0.03
CA GLU A 291 -5.15 18.64 0.19
C GLU A 291 -6.42 18.33 0.98
N ASP A 292 -7.18 17.32 0.55
CA ASP A 292 -8.38 16.86 1.25
C ASP A 292 -8.02 16.36 2.67
N ALA A 293 -6.87 15.70 2.82
CA ALA A 293 -6.37 15.22 4.11
C ALA A 293 -6.04 16.35 5.10
N VAL A 294 -5.60 17.50 4.59
CA VAL A 294 -5.31 18.70 5.40
C VAL A 294 -6.57 19.52 5.65
N LEU A 295 -7.34 19.83 4.60
CA LEU A 295 -8.40 20.83 4.65
C LEU A 295 -9.76 20.26 5.07
N GLU A 296 -10.07 19.03 4.67
CA GLU A 296 -11.41 18.45 4.84
C GLU A 296 -11.44 17.37 5.92
N TRP A 297 -10.43 16.52 6.00
CA TRP A 297 -10.41 15.37 6.91
C TRP A 297 -9.55 15.60 8.16
N ASN A 298 -8.67 16.61 8.15
CA ASN A 298 -7.76 16.93 9.26
C ASN A 298 -7.00 15.69 9.78
N ALA A 299 -6.53 14.85 8.86
CA ALA A 299 -5.86 13.59 9.15
C ALA A 299 -4.41 13.54 8.65
N ALA A 300 -3.99 14.52 7.83
CA ALA A 300 -2.60 14.64 7.43
C ALA A 300 -1.68 14.91 8.64
N ARG A 301 -0.40 14.50 8.52
CA ARG A 301 0.64 14.85 9.49
C ARG A 301 1.49 15.99 8.96
N THR A 302 2.23 16.63 9.84
CA THR A 302 3.23 17.65 9.46
C THR A 302 4.60 17.15 9.90
N LEU A 303 5.56 17.18 8.98
CA LEU A 303 6.95 16.87 9.26
C LEU A 303 7.70 18.18 9.54
N GLN A 304 8.27 18.33 10.73
CA GLN A 304 9.01 19.53 11.13
C GLN A 304 10.46 19.51 10.62
N PRO A 305 11.12 20.67 10.45
CA PRO A 305 12.53 20.72 10.08
C PRO A 305 13.42 19.89 11.01
N GLY A 306 14.24 19.03 10.42
CA GLY A 306 15.13 18.11 11.13
C GLY A 306 14.44 16.95 11.85
N GLU A 307 13.11 16.84 11.78
CA GLU A 307 12.36 15.75 12.40
C GLU A 307 12.58 14.41 11.69
N GLU A 308 12.60 13.35 12.48
CA GLU A 308 12.54 11.97 12.01
C GLU A 308 11.27 11.30 12.55
N ARG A 309 10.56 10.58 11.68
CA ARG A 309 9.46 9.70 12.06
C ARG A 309 9.78 8.28 11.65
N ARG A 310 9.39 7.33 12.50
CA ARG A 310 9.57 5.90 12.31
C ARG A 310 8.23 5.22 12.52
N TRP A 311 7.99 4.16 11.76
CA TRP A 311 6.84 3.27 11.93
C TRP A 311 7.16 1.90 11.32
N GLN A 312 6.28 0.94 11.54
CA GLN A 312 6.44 -0.41 11.02
C GLN A 312 5.14 -1.02 10.51
N VAL A 313 5.28 -1.93 9.54
CA VAL A 313 4.23 -2.85 9.10
C VAL A 313 4.81 -4.26 9.19
N GLU A 314 4.12 -5.15 9.89
CA GLU A 314 4.46 -6.56 9.92
C GLU A 314 3.46 -7.36 9.09
N VAL A 315 3.96 -8.26 8.25
CA VAL A 315 3.15 -9.18 7.46
C VAL A 315 3.43 -10.59 7.90
N ARG A 316 2.40 -11.29 8.36
CA ARG A 316 2.47 -12.68 8.82
C ARG A 316 1.69 -13.57 7.87
N LEU A 317 2.27 -14.69 7.49
CA LEU A 317 1.55 -15.77 6.83
C LEU A 317 1.46 -16.91 7.85
N PRO A 318 0.49 -16.92 8.78
CA PRO A 318 0.34 -18.00 9.75
C PRO A 318 0.03 -19.35 9.06
N GLU A 319 0.13 -20.44 9.82
CA GLU A 319 -0.31 -21.77 9.36
C GLU A 319 -1.82 -21.85 9.17
#